data_AF-A0A4Q8QR06-F1
#
_entry.id   AF-A0A4Q8QR06-F1
#
_cell.length_a   1.000
_cell.length_b   1.000
_cell.length_c   1.000
_cell.angle_alpha   90.00
_cell.angle_beta   90.00
_cell.angle_gamma   90.00
#
_symmetry.space_group_name_H-M   'P 1'
#
loop_
_entity.id
_entity.type
_entity.pdbx_description
1 polymer ?
#
loop_
_entity_poly.entity_id
_entity_poly.type
_entity_poly.pdbx_seq_one_letter_code
_entity_poly.pdbx_strand_id
1 'polypeptide(L)' 'ARLRPILMTSLAFILGVAPLVVATGAGAEMRQSLGTAVFSGMLGVTGFGLLFTPAFYTVVRGFGRKASQPADVVYAPK' A
#
# COMPACT_ATOMS: atom_id res chain seq x y z
N ALA A 1 16.63 -4.13 -5.69
CA ALA A 1 16.68 -2.65 -5.72
C ALA A 1 15.32 -1.93 -5.51
N ARG A 2 14.16 -2.62 -5.44
CA ARG A 2 12.82 -1.98 -5.33
C ARG A 2 12.33 -1.67 -3.90
N LEU A 3 13.02 -2.18 -2.87
CA LEU A 3 12.67 -1.97 -1.46
C LEU A 3 13.09 -0.60 -0.92
N ARG A 4 14.13 0.02 -1.52
CA ARG A 4 14.64 1.33 -1.09
C ARG A 4 13.57 2.44 -1.20
N PRO A 5 12.83 2.58 -2.32
CA PRO A 5 11.79 3.59 -2.43
C PRO A 5 10.62 3.41 -1.44
N ILE A 6 10.20 2.17 -1.19
CA ILE A 6 9.06 1.87 -0.29
C ILE A 6 9.43 2.19 1.16
N LEU A 7 10.63 1.78 1.59
CA LEU A 7 11.14 2.10 2.92
C LEU A 7 11.42 3.60 3.09
N MET A 8 11.90 4.28 2.04
CA MET A 8 12.18 5.71 2.07
C MET A 8 10.90 6.54 2.27
N THR A 9 9.82 6.22 1.55
CA THR A 9 8.55 6.97 1.68
C THR A 9 7.86 6.70 3.01
N SER A 10 7.83 5.44 3.46
CA SER A 10 7.19 5.08 4.73
C SER A 10 7.96 5.65 5.93
N LEU A 11 9.29 5.59 5.96
CA LEU A 11 10.09 6.20 7.04
C LEU A 11 9.99 7.73 7.07
N ALA A 12 10.08 8.40 5.91
CA ALA A 12 9.95 9.85 5.85
C ALA A 12 8.57 10.32 6.34
N PHE A 13 7.52 9.57 6.01
CA PHE A 13 6.16 9.89 6.42
C PHE A 13 5.92 9.64 7.92
N ILE A 14 6.41 8.52 8.46
CA ILE A 14 6.29 8.20 9.89
C ILE A 14 7.00 9.28 10.74
N LEU A 15 8.21 9.68 10.34
CA LEU A 15 8.95 10.75 11.03
C LEU A 15 8.29 12.12 10.89
N GLY A 16 7.67 12.43 9.75
CA GLY A 16 6.95 13.68 9.54
C GLY A 16 5.65 13.80 10.33
N VAL A 17 4.97 12.69 10.60
CA VAL A 17 3.67 12.66 11.31
C VAL A 17 3.83 12.44 12.82
N ALA A 18 4.93 11.83 13.27
CA ALA A 18 5.27 11.64 14.68
C ALA A 18 5.11 12.91 15.56
N PRO A 19 5.61 14.10 15.16
CA PRO A 19 5.43 15.31 15.97
C PRO A 19 3.98 15.82 16.01
N LEU A 20 3.12 15.49 15.03
CA LEU A 20 1.70 15.85 15.08
C LEU A 20 0.94 15.06 16.14
N VAL A 21 1.34 13.81 16.41
CA VAL A 21 0.71 12.94 17.43
C VAL A 21 1.05 13.37 18.85
N VAL A 22 2.21 14.00 19.05
CA VAL A 22 2.73 14.44 20.36
C VAL A 22 2.59 15.96 20.54
N ALA A 23 1.98 16.67 19.59
CA ALA A 23 1.85 18.12 19.62
C ALA A 23 0.96 18.58 20.79
N THR A 24 1.53 19.34 21.73
CA THR A 24 0.81 19.99 22.83
C THR A 24 0.79 21.51 22.63
N GLY A 25 -0.37 22.16 22.78
CA GLY A 25 -0.55 23.61 22.58
C GLY A 25 -1.90 23.98 21.96
N ALA A 26 -2.06 25.25 21.56
CA ALA A 26 -3.30 25.72 20.91
C ALA A 26 -3.55 24.95 19.59
N GLY A 27 -4.75 24.38 19.45
CA GLY A 27 -5.12 23.51 18.33
C GLY A 27 -4.50 22.10 18.36
N ALA A 28 -3.96 21.67 19.51
CA ALA A 28 -3.38 20.33 19.69
C ALA A 28 -4.37 19.21 19.38
N GLU A 29 -5.63 19.30 19.81
CA GLU A 29 -6.63 18.26 19.52
C GLU A 29 -6.80 18.00 18.02
N MET A 30 -6.84 19.06 17.19
CA MET A 30 -6.93 18.88 15.74
C MET A 30 -5.66 18.24 15.15
N ARG A 31 -4.47 18.61 15.65
CA ARG A 31 -3.20 18.04 15.18
C ARG A 31 -3.04 16.59 15.60
N GLN A 32 -3.45 16.25 16.81
CA GLN A 32 -3.46 14.88 17.32
C GLN A 32 -4.47 14.00 16.59
N SER A 33 -5.69 14.50 16.36
CA SER A 33 -6.72 13.77 15.61
C SER A 33 -6.26 13.50 14.18
N LEU A 34 -5.72 14.51 13.49
CA LEU A 34 -5.15 14.34 12.15
C LEU A 34 -3.92 13.41 12.15
N GLY A 35 -3.01 13.59 13.12
CA GLY A 35 -1.81 12.79 13.26
C GLY A 35 -2.10 11.31 13.50
N THR A 36 -3.03 11.00 14.39
CA THR A 36 -3.43 9.60 14.71
C THR A 36 -4.14 8.93 13.53
N ALA A 37 -5.04 9.63 12.83
CA ALA A 37 -5.72 9.13 11.64
C ALA A 37 -4.72 8.81 10.52
N VAL A 38 -3.78 9.72 10.26
CA VAL A 38 -2.79 9.56 9.20
C VAL A 38 -1.74 8.49 9.56
N PHE A 39 -1.29 8.45 10.82
CA PHE A 39 -0.31 7.46 11.30
C PHE A 39 -0.85 6.03 11.19
N SER A 40 -2.06 5.79 11.71
CA SER A 40 -2.72 4.48 11.60
C SER A 40 -3.02 4.12 10.14
N GLY A 41 -3.41 5.09 9.31
CA GLY A 41 -3.61 4.92 7.88
C GLY A 41 -2.36 4.46 7.15
N MET A 42 -1.19 5.04 7.44
CA MET A 42 0.06 4.67 6.77
C MET A 42 0.60 3.31 7.20
N LEU A 43 0.42 2.95 8.48
CA LEU A 43 0.70 1.59 8.97
C LEU A 43 -0.20 0.58 8.27
N GLY A 44 -1.50 0.89 8.16
CA GLY A 44 -2.48 0.08 7.42
C GLY A 44 -2.12 -0.08 5.95
N VAL A 45 -1.83 1.01 5.23
CA VAL A 45 -1.43 0.98 3.81
C VAL A 45 -0.14 0.20 3.58
N THR A 46 0.84 0.32 4.48
CA THR A 46 2.11 -0.38 4.32
C THR A 46 1.94 -1.88 4.53
N GLY A 47 1.21 -2.29 5.57
CA GLY A 47 0.95 -3.71 5.84
C GLY A 47 -0.03 -4.34 4.86
N PHE A 48 -1.23 -3.76 4.75
CA PHE A 48 -2.28 -4.30 3.88
C PHE A 48 -2.02 -4.01 2.41
N GLY A 49 -1.54 -2.83 2.03
CA GLY A 49 -1.31 -2.48 0.62
C GLY A 49 -0.27 -3.38 -0.05
N LEU A 50 0.82 -3.73 0.64
CA LEU A 50 1.83 -4.67 0.11
C LEU A 50 1.29 -6.10 -0.07
N LEU A 51 0.36 -6.53 0.79
CA LEU A 51 -0.25 -7.86 0.71
C LEU A 51 -1.43 -7.91 -0.28
N PHE A 52 -2.29 -6.90 -0.24
CA PHE A 52 -3.49 -6.81 -1.07
C PHE A 52 -3.16 -6.49 -2.52
N THR A 53 -2.19 -5.62 -2.81
CA THR A 53 -1.83 -5.29 -4.21
C THR A 53 -1.53 -6.54 -5.07
N PRO A 54 -0.63 -7.46 -4.65
CA PRO A 54 -0.37 -8.68 -5.43
C PRO A 54 -1.54 -9.68 -5.37
N ALA A 55 -2.21 -9.83 -4.24
CA ALA A 55 -3.37 -10.72 -4.12
C ALA A 55 -4.48 -10.29 -5.10
N PHE A 56 -4.82 -9.01 -5.09
CA PHE A 56 -5.82 -8.43 -5.99
C PHE A 56 -5.39 -8.53 -7.45
N TYR A 57 -4.11 -8.31 -7.76
CA TYR A 57 -3.57 -8.51 -9.11
C TYR A 57 -3.77 -9.96 -9.58
N THR A 58 -3.47 -10.96 -8.74
CA THR A 58 -3.66 -12.36 -9.11
C THR A 58 -5.13 -12.76 -9.25
N VAL A 59 -6.02 -12.22 -8.42
CA VAL A 59 -7.47 -12.45 -8.51
C VAL A 59 -8.01 -11.87 -9.81
N VAL A 60 -7.72 -10.60 -10.10
CA VAL A 60 -8.16 -9.94 -11.35
C VAL A 60 -7.56 -10.63 -12.58
N ARG A 61 -6.28 -11.01 -12.54
CA ARG A 61 -5.64 -11.78 -13.62
C ARG A 61 -6.27 -13.17 -13.79
N GLY A 62 -6.65 -13.83 -12.70
CA GLY A 62 -7.34 -15.13 -12.71
C GLY A 62 -8.74 -15.04 -13.31
N PHE A 63 -9.50 -14.01 -12.97
CA PHE A 63 -10.80 -13.71 -13.58
C PHE A 63 -10.65 -13.34 -15.07
N GLY A 64 -9.63 -12.57 -15.43
CA GLY A 64 -9.33 -12.23 -16.83
C GLY A 64 -8.89 -13.44 -17.68
N ARG A 65 -8.11 -14.37 -17.12
CA ARG A 65 -7.70 -15.62 -17.82
C ARG A 65 -8.89 -16.52 -18.14
N LYS A 66 -9.93 -16.55 -17.32
CA LYS A 66 -11.17 -17.30 -17.61
C LYS A 66 -11.90 -16.77 -18.85
N ALA A 67 -11.67 -15.52 -19.26
CA ALA A 67 -12.25 -14.92 -20.46
C ALA A 67 -11.35 -15.03 -21.72
N SER A 68 -10.10 -15.50 -21.62
CA SER A 68 -9.14 -15.47 -22.74
C SER A 68 -8.37 -16.77 -23.00
N GLN A 69 -8.72 -17.90 -22.39
CA GLN A 69 -8.10 -19.19 -22.68
C GLN A 69 -8.88 -19.93 -23.81
N PRO A 70 -8.57 -19.65 -25.09
CA PRO A 70 -8.52 -20.76 -26.06
C PRO A 70 -7.34 -20.79 -27.04
N ALA A 71 -6.37 -19.86 -27.06
CA ALA A 71 -5.40 -19.79 -28.19
C ALA A 71 -3.98 -20.35 -27.94
N ASP A 72 -3.53 -20.49 -26.69
CA ASP A 72 -2.12 -20.83 -26.40
C ASP A 72 -1.80 -22.33 -26.46
N VAL A 73 -2.81 -23.20 -26.63
CA VAL A 73 -2.61 -24.66 -26.80
C VAL A 73 -2.30 -25.06 -28.25
N VAL A 74 -2.34 -24.11 -29.19
CA VAL A 74 -2.14 -24.39 -30.63
C VAL A 74 -0.70 -24.05 -31.11
N TYR A 75 0.10 -23.33 -30.34
CA TYR A 75 1.48 -22.96 -30.72
C TYR A 75 2.54 -23.76 -29.95
N ALA A 76 2.56 -25.07 -30.16
CA ALA A 76 3.70 -25.92 -29.81
C ALA A 76 4.59 -26.10 -31.06
N PRO A 77 5.79 -25.49 -31.13
CA PRO A 77 6.72 -25.75 -32.21
C PRO A 77 7.43 -27.11 -31.98
N LYS A 78 6.98 -28.14 -32.71
CA LYS A 78 7.74 -29.20 -33.43
C LYS A 78 6.93 -30.48 -33.60
#